data_AF-A0A8J6PD37-F1
#
_entry.id   AF-A0A8J6PD37-F1
#
_cell.length_a   1.000
_cell.length_b   1.000
_cell.length_c   1.000
_cell.angle_alpha   90.00
_cell.angle_beta   90.00
_cell.angle_gamma   90.00
#
_symmetry.space_group_name_H-M   'P 1'
#
loop_
_entity.id
_entity.type
_entity.pdbx_description
1 polymer ?
#
loop_
_entity_poly.entity_id
_entity_poly.type
_entity_poly.pdbx_seq_one_letter_code
_entity_poly.pdbx_strand_id
1 'polypeptide(L)'
;MILAFTTMEVVVGILIFTLAILVLVISYKKLLAYLGKGSLPKEKYCVLYSLETEPAAGEIQFYFTSEEKKEVKLQLLDEQYNFLKEIYNKECRADGNIIPFNTTELSNGIYFYCLVTENQKTMKKMTIRN
;
A
#
# COMPACT_ATOMS: atom_id res chain seq x y z
N MET A 1 13.01 7.89 58.50
CA MET A 1 14.33 8.17 57.88
C MET A 1 14.09 9.19 56.79
N ILE A 2 14.15 10.48 57.14
CA ILE A 2 14.00 11.56 56.15
C ILE A 2 15.37 11.67 55.49
N LEU A 3 15.47 11.26 54.23
CA LEU A 3 16.70 11.36 53.46
C LEU A 3 17.10 12.84 53.38
N ALA A 4 18.11 13.24 54.15
CA ALA A 4 18.74 14.54 54.04
C ALA A 4 19.62 14.52 52.79
N PHE A 5 18.99 14.61 51.63
CA PHE A 5 19.71 14.79 50.38
C PHE A 5 20.39 16.16 50.42
N THR A 6 21.70 16.15 50.23
CA THR A 6 22.50 17.37 50.11
C THR A 6 22.04 18.12 48.86
N THR A 7 22.05 19.45 48.86
CA THR A 7 21.60 20.27 47.71
C THR A 7 22.29 19.86 46.40
N MET A 8 23.53 19.38 46.49
CA MET A 8 24.31 18.83 45.38
C MET A 8 23.71 17.55 44.78
N GLU A 9 23.21 16.63 45.61
CA GLU A 9 22.62 15.37 45.15
C GLU A 9 21.31 15.62 44.39
N VAL A 10 20.51 16.60 44.84
CA VAL A 10 19.28 17.02 44.17
C VAL A 10 19.59 17.62 42.78
N VAL A 11 20.60 18.48 42.68
CA VAL A 11 21.02 19.10 41.41
C VAL A 11 21.53 18.05 40.42
N VAL A 12 22.38 17.12 40.87
CA VAL A 12 22.89 16.03 40.04
C VAL A 12 21.75 15.12 39.58
N GLY A 13 20.78 14.81 40.45
CA GLY A 13 19.61 14.02 40.10
C GLY A 13 18.78 14.64 38.98
N ILE A 14 18.52 15.96 39.04
CA ILE A 14 17.80 16.69 37.99
C ILE A 14 18.58 16.68 36.66
N LEU A 15 19.91 16.83 36.72
CA LEU A 15 20.77 16.83 35.54
C LEU A 15 20.79 15.46 34.85
N ILE A 16 20.85 14.37 35.61
CA ILE A 16 20.78 13.00 35.06
C ILE A 16 19.39 12.74 34.47
N PHE A 17 18.32 13.16 35.15
CA PHE A 17 16.95 12.96 34.68
C PHE A 17 16.67 13.69 33.36
N THR A 18 17.10 14.94 33.25
CA THR A 18 16.97 15.73 32.02
C THR A 18 17.81 15.13 30.89
N LEU A 19 19.02 14.67 31.17
CA LEU A 19 19.86 13.96 30.18
C LEU A 19 19.20 12.64 29.71
N ALA A 20 18.62 11.86 30.63
CA ALA A 20 17.94 10.61 30.30
C ALA A 20 16.75 10.83 29.37
N ILE A 21 15.93 11.86 29.62
CA ILE A 21 14.81 12.22 28.73
C ILE A 21 15.33 12.60 27.34
N LEU A 22 16.41 13.39 27.27
CA LEU A 22 16.98 13.81 26.00
C LEU A 22 17.49 12.61 25.19
N VAL A 23 18.19 11.68 25.82
CA VAL A 23 18.64 10.42 25.18
C VAL A 23 17.46 9.58 24.70
N LEU A 24 16.38 9.51 25.49
CA LEU A 24 15.17 8.79 25.11
C LEU A 24 14.51 9.38 23.86
N VAL A 25 14.39 10.71 23.77
CA VAL A 25 13.83 11.41 22.60
C VAL A 25 14.68 11.16 21.35
N ILE A 26 16.01 11.25 21.46
CA ILE A 26 16.92 10.98 20.33
C ILE A 26 16.77 9.52 19.87
N SER A 27 16.75 8.58 20.82
CA SER A 27 16.62 7.15 20.55
C SER A 27 15.30 6.84 19.86
N TYR A 28 14.19 7.43 20.32
CA TYR A 28 12.88 7.31 19.70
C TYR A 28 12.86 7.85 18.27
N LYS A 29 13.41 9.05 18.04
CA LYS A 29 13.48 9.65 16.70
C LYS A 29 14.30 8.80 15.74
N LYS A 30 15.42 8.22 16.21
CA LYS A 30 16.27 7.32 15.42
C LYS A 30 15.56 6.00 15.12
N LEU A 31 14.80 5.46 16.08
CA LEU A 31 13.99 4.25 15.88
C LEU A 31 12.92 4.48 14.81
N LEU A 32 12.17 5.59 14.89
CA LEU A 32 11.19 5.94 13.85
C LEU A 32 11.85 6.12 12.48
N ALA A 33 13.01 6.78 12.42
CA ALA A 33 13.73 6.95 11.16
C ALA A 33 14.22 5.60 10.59
N TYR A 34 14.59 4.65 11.43
CA TYR A 34 14.97 3.31 11.01
C TYR A 34 13.78 2.51 10.49
N LEU A 35 12.63 2.57 11.18
CA LEU A 35 11.40 1.90 10.75
C LEU A 35 10.79 2.54 9.49
N GLY A 36 10.95 3.86 9.31
CA GLY A 36 10.49 4.60 8.13
C GLY A 36 11.35 4.40 6.88
N LYS A 37 12.54 3.80 6.97
CA LYS A 37 13.42 3.58 5.80
C LYS A 37 12.93 2.51 4.83
N GLY A 38 11.91 1.73 5.20
CA GLY A 38 11.29 0.72 4.34
C GLY A 38 10.08 1.21 3.54
N SER A 39 9.61 2.46 3.75
CA SER A 39 8.50 2.98 2.95
C SER A 39 9.02 3.39 1.58
N LEU A 40 8.83 2.48 0.61
CA LEU A 40 9.01 2.76 -0.82
C LEU A 40 8.27 4.07 -1.17
N PRO A 41 8.86 4.92 -2.03
CA PRO A 41 8.24 6.18 -2.42
C PRO A 41 6.86 5.89 -3.00
N LYS A 42 5.81 6.48 -2.41
CA LYS A 42 4.43 6.30 -2.89
C LYS A 42 4.25 6.77 -4.34
N GLU A 43 5.14 7.64 -4.80
CA GLU A 43 5.27 8.12 -6.18
C GLU A 43 5.52 6.96 -7.17
N LYS A 44 6.17 5.88 -6.74
CA LYS A 44 6.42 4.70 -7.59
C LYS A 44 5.24 3.72 -7.63
N TYR A 45 4.11 4.04 -7.03
CA TYR A 45 2.93 3.17 -7.05
C TYR A 45 2.12 3.35 -8.32
N CYS A 46 1.49 2.25 -8.74
CA CYS A 46 0.52 2.31 -9.83
C CYS A 46 -0.85 2.66 -9.24
N VAL A 47 -1.58 3.52 -9.94
CA VAL A 47 -2.94 3.91 -9.55
C VAL A 47 -3.92 3.12 -10.41
N LEU A 48 -4.62 2.17 -9.78
CA LEU A 48 -5.69 1.40 -10.41
C LEU A 48 -7.00 2.15 -10.24
N TYR A 49 -7.71 2.41 -11.34
CA TYR A 49 -8.99 3.13 -11.33
C TYR A 49 -10.18 2.18 -11.20
N SER A 50 -11.30 2.71 -10.73
CA SER A 50 -12.58 1.99 -10.72
C SER A 50 -13.10 1.84 -12.14
N LEU A 51 -13.89 0.79 -12.39
CA LEU A 51 -14.60 0.63 -13.66
C LEU A 51 -15.58 1.78 -13.87
N GLU A 52 -15.74 2.21 -15.12
CA GLU A 52 -16.72 3.24 -15.49
C GLU A 52 -18.17 2.73 -15.37
N THR A 53 -18.36 1.42 -15.59
CA THR A 53 -19.67 0.76 -15.56
C THR A 53 -19.72 -0.24 -14.41
N GLU A 54 -20.62 -0.01 -13.44
CA GLU A 54 -20.90 -0.92 -12.33
C GLU A 54 -22.43 -1.09 -12.18
N PRO A 55 -22.99 -2.30 -12.33
CA PRO A 55 -22.33 -3.58 -12.59
C PRO A 55 -21.73 -3.71 -14.00
N ALA A 56 -20.60 -4.40 -14.10
CA ALA A 56 -19.91 -4.67 -15.35
C ALA A 56 -20.68 -5.70 -16.19
N ALA A 57 -20.87 -5.42 -17.48
CA ALA A 57 -21.54 -6.31 -18.43
C ALA A 57 -20.93 -6.14 -19.84
N GLY A 58 -20.68 -7.26 -20.53
CA GLY A 58 -20.09 -7.26 -21.86
C GLY A 58 -18.61 -6.86 -21.89
N GLU A 59 -18.27 -5.86 -22.70
CA GLU A 59 -16.91 -5.35 -22.84
C GLU A 59 -16.63 -4.24 -21.82
N ILE A 60 -15.67 -4.47 -20.93
CA ILE A 60 -15.19 -3.49 -19.95
C ILE A 60 -13.73 -3.17 -20.19
N GLN A 61 -13.27 -2.07 -19.59
CA GLN A 61 -11.89 -1.61 -19.72
C GLN A 61 -11.32 -1.38 -18.32
N PHE A 62 -10.22 -2.07 -18.01
CA PHE A 62 -9.44 -1.79 -16.81
C PHE A 62 -8.46 -0.67 -17.11
N TYR A 63 -8.53 0.41 -16.34
CA TYR A 63 -7.64 1.55 -16.48
C TYR A 63 -6.71 1.67 -15.27
N PHE A 64 -5.42 1.83 -15.53
CA PHE A 64 -4.44 2.15 -14.49
C PHE A 64 -3.35 3.08 -15.03
N THR A 65 -2.79 3.91 -14.16
CA THR A 65 -1.65 4.79 -14.48
C THR A 65 -0.40 4.39 -13.72
N SER A 66 0.76 4.66 -14.32
CA SER A 66 2.08 4.48 -13.71
C SER A 66 3.01 5.61 -14.14
N GLU A 67 3.78 6.17 -13.21
CA GLU A 67 4.77 7.23 -13.51
C GLU A 67 6.01 6.69 -14.22
N GLU A 68 6.32 5.39 -14.03
CA GLU A 68 7.49 4.73 -14.60
C GLU A 68 7.07 3.44 -15.34
N LYS A 69 7.82 3.06 -16.37
CA LYS A 69 7.68 1.74 -17.01
C LYS A 69 8.15 0.68 -16.03
N LYS A 70 7.31 -0.33 -15.78
CA LYS A 70 7.62 -1.46 -14.91
C LYS A 70 6.77 -2.66 -15.30
N GLU A 71 7.18 -3.84 -14.87
CA GLU A 71 6.35 -5.04 -15.04
C GLU A 71 5.13 -4.97 -14.14
N VAL A 72 3.96 -5.17 -14.75
CA VAL A 72 2.68 -5.20 -14.05
C VAL A 72 1.89 -6.44 -14.42
N LYS A 73 1.25 -7.03 -13.42
CA LYS A 73 0.39 -8.20 -13.57
C LYS A 73 -1.02 -7.84 -13.09
N LEU A 74 -1.97 -7.83 -14.00
CA LEU A 74 -3.40 -7.70 -13.70
C LEU A 74 -4.02 -9.10 -13.59
N GLN A 75 -4.62 -9.40 -12.45
CA GLN A 75 -5.20 -10.69 -12.12
C GLN A 75 -6.66 -10.52 -11.74
N LEU A 76 -7.44 -11.57 -11.98
CA LEU A 76 -8.81 -11.70 -11.54
C LEU A 76 -8.88 -12.69 -10.38
N LEU A 77 -9.66 -12.32 -9.36
CA LEU A 77 -9.93 -13.10 -8.16
C LEU A 77 -11.44 -13.31 -8.03
N ASP A 78 -11.84 -14.43 -7.44
CA ASP A 78 -13.23 -14.70 -7.07
C ASP A 78 -13.63 -13.94 -5.79
N GLU A 79 -14.88 -14.14 -5.35
CA GLU A 79 -15.41 -13.56 -4.11
C GLU A 79 -14.66 -14.02 -2.84
N GLN A 80 -13.99 -15.18 -2.90
CA GLN A 80 -13.19 -15.75 -1.82
C GLN A 80 -11.70 -15.39 -1.94
N TYR A 81 -11.33 -14.45 -2.83
CA TYR A 81 -9.96 -14.03 -3.11
C TYR A 81 -9.06 -15.12 -3.71
N ASN A 82 -9.62 -16.21 -4.25
CA ASN A 82 -8.84 -17.19 -4.99
C ASN A 82 -8.51 -16.66 -6.39
N PHE A 83 -7.32 -16.97 -6.86
CA PHE A 83 -6.89 -16.64 -8.21
C PHE A 83 -7.73 -17.40 -9.25
N LEU A 84 -8.35 -16.64 -10.16
CA LEU A 84 -9.10 -17.18 -11.28
C LEU A 84 -8.27 -17.17 -12.56
N LYS A 85 -7.81 -15.99 -12.99
CA LYS A 85 -7.02 -15.84 -14.22
C LYS A 85 -6.13 -14.60 -14.22
N GLU A 86 -5.09 -14.67 -15.03
CA GLU A 86 -4.26 -13.52 -15.38
C GLU A 86 -4.85 -12.85 -16.62
N ILE A 87 -5.14 -11.55 -16.52
CA ILE A 87 -5.72 -10.76 -17.61
C ILE A 87 -4.59 -10.07 -18.42
N TYR A 88 -3.53 -9.65 -17.73
CA TYR A 88 -2.42 -8.93 -18.34
C TYR A 88 -1.15 -9.15 -17.54
N ASN A 89 -0.02 -9.31 -18.22
CA ASN A 89 1.29 -9.50 -17.59
C ASN A 89 2.39 -9.08 -18.55
N LYS A 90 2.67 -7.78 -18.56
CA LYS A 90 3.67 -7.15 -19.44
C LYS A 90 4.16 -5.87 -18.78
N GLU A 91 5.20 -5.27 -19.37
CA GLU A 91 5.63 -3.92 -19.02
C GLU A 91 4.55 -2.88 -19.36
N CYS A 92 4.21 -2.01 -18.40
CA CYS A 92 3.26 -0.92 -18.61
C CYS A 92 3.92 0.33 -19.20
N ARG A 93 3.12 1.18 -19.85
CA ARG A 93 3.55 2.52 -20.26
C ARG A 93 3.66 3.42 -19.03
N ALA A 94 4.62 4.34 -19.07
CA ALA A 94 4.71 5.47 -18.16
C ALA A 94 3.64 6.49 -18.59
N ASP A 95 2.43 6.31 -18.08
CA ASP A 95 1.22 7.15 -18.13
C ASP A 95 -0.01 6.23 -18.00
N GLY A 96 -1.04 6.36 -18.85
CA GLY A 96 -2.26 5.56 -18.82
C GLY A 96 -2.16 4.25 -19.62
N ASN A 97 -2.71 3.19 -19.02
CA ASN A 97 -2.80 1.86 -19.62
C ASN A 97 -4.25 1.38 -19.55
N ILE A 98 -4.81 1.04 -20.70
CA ILE A 98 -6.19 0.55 -20.85
C ILE A 98 -6.11 -0.91 -21.28
N ILE A 99 -6.74 -1.81 -20.52
CA ILE A 99 -6.81 -3.24 -20.82
C ILE A 99 -8.27 -3.60 -21.07
N PRO A 100 -8.66 -3.91 -22.32
CA PRO A 100 -10.00 -4.38 -22.63
C PRO A 100 -10.19 -5.80 -22.08
N PHE A 101 -11.39 -6.07 -21.60
CA PHE A 101 -11.76 -7.35 -21.03
C PHE A 101 -13.23 -7.67 -21.29
N ASN A 102 -13.52 -8.92 -21.63
CA ASN A 102 -14.88 -9.37 -21.89
C ASN A 102 -15.41 -10.19 -20.70
N THR A 103 -16.50 -9.72 -20.08
CA THR A 103 -17.11 -10.36 -18.90
C THR A 103 -18.04 -11.52 -19.25
N THR A 104 -18.35 -11.75 -20.52
CA THR A 104 -19.27 -12.83 -20.96
C THR A 104 -18.75 -14.24 -20.63
N GLU A 105 -17.44 -14.39 -20.46
CA GLU A 105 -16.81 -15.64 -20.03
C GLU A 105 -16.99 -15.94 -18.53
N LEU A 106 -17.53 -15.00 -17.76
CA LEU A 106 -17.66 -15.09 -16.31
C LEU A 106 -19.14 -15.19 -15.91
N SER A 107 -19.41 -15.97 -14.87
CA SER A 107 -20.73 -16.01 -14.24
C SER A 107 -21.06 -14.70 -13.55
N ASN A 108 -22.36 -14.40 -13.42
CA ASN A 108 -22.81 -13.24 -12.67
C ASN A 108 -22.44 -13.39 -11.19
N GLY A 109 -21.82 -12.37 -10.60
CA GLY A 109 -21.28 -12.46 -9.26
C GLY A 109 -20.32 -11.32 -8.89
N ILE A 110 -19.70 -11.45 -7.71
CA ILE A 110 -18.70 -10.52 -7.20
C ILE A 110 -17.31 -11.04 -7.55
N TYR A 111 -16.47 -10.15 -8.06
CA TYR A 111 -15.08 -10.44 -8.40
C TYR A 111 -14.17 -9.31 -7.93
N PHE A 112 -12.88 -9.60 -7.80
CA PHE A 112 -11.87 -8.59 -7.53
C PHE A 112 -10.82 -8.62 -8.63
N TYR A 113 -10.50 -7.44 -9.16
CA TYR A 113 -9.38 -7.29 -10.07
C TYR A 113 -8.21 -6.68 -9.30
N CYS A 114 -7.04 -7.28 -9.47
CA CYS A 114 -5.86 -7.02 -8.67
C CYS A 114 -4.69 -6.66 -9.59
N LEU A 115 -4.14 -5.46 -9.39
CA LEU A 115 -2.91 -5.02 -10.02
C LEU A 115 -1.74 -5.31 -9.08
N VAL A 116 -0.79 -6.10 -9.56
CA VAL A 116 0.41 -6.52 -8.83
C VAL A 116 1.64 -6.00 -9.56
N THR A 117 2.49 -5.32 -8.83
CA THR A 117 3.83 -4.87 -9.24
C THR A 117 4.84 -5.36 -8.21
N GLU A 118 6.13 -5.23 -8.49
CA GLU A 118 7.19 -5.59 -7.54
C GLU A 118 7.02 -4.92 -6.17
N ASN A 119 6.53 -3.67 -6.17
CA ASN A 119 6.47 -2.81 -4.99
C ASN A 119 5.06 -2.64 -4.40
N GLN A 120 4.01 -3.14 -5.06
CA GLN A 120 2.62 -2.87 -4.66
C GLN A 120 1.67 -3.99 -5.10
N LYS A 121 0.68 -4.26 -4.25
CA LYS A 121 -0.53 -4.98 -4.62
C LYS A 121 -1.73 -4.10 -4.31
N THR A 122 -2.53 -3.77 -5.33
CA THR A 122 -3.77 -3.01 -5.18
C THR A 122 -4.92 -3.77 -5.82
N MET A 123 -6.10 -3.74 -5.20
CA MET A 123 -7.27 -4.46 -5.67
C MET A 123 -8.53 -3.60 -5.57
N LYS A 124 -9.47 -3.85 -6.47
CA LYS A 124 -10.79 -3.24 -6.45
C LYS A 124 -11.86 -4.29 -6.70
N LYS A 125 -13.01 -4.07 -6.09
CA LYS A 125 -14.20 -4.90 -6.28
C LYS A 125 -14.87 -4.54 -7.60
N MET A 126 -15.43 -5.54 -8.27
CA MET A 126 -16.40 -5.36 -9.34
C MET A 126 -17.54 -6.37 -9.19
N THR A 127 -18.71 -5.99 -9.70
CA THR A 127 -19.86 -6.89 -9.78
C THR A 127 -20.17 -7.14 -11.25
N ILE A 128 -20.25 -8.40 -11.67
CA ILE A 128 -20.59 -8.78 -13.04
C ILE A 128 -22.07 -9.15 -13.11
N ARG A 129 -22.78 -8.57 -14.07
CA ARG A 129 -24.19 -8.86 -14.37
C ARG A 129 -24.42 -8.84 -15.88
N ASN A 130 -24.08 -9.93 -16.54
CA ASN A 130 -24.40 -10.22 -17.94
C ASN A 130 -25.89 -10.58 -18.11
#